data_AF-A0A7C3JVQ9-F1
#
_entry.id   AF-A0A7C3JVQ9-F1
#
_cell.length_a   1.000
_cell.length_b   1.000
_cell.length_c   1.000
_cell.angle_alpha   90.00
_cell.angle_beta   90.00
_cell.angle_gamma   90.00
#
_symmetry.space_group_name_H-M   'P 1'
#
loop_
_entity.id
_entity.type
_entity.pdbx_description
1 polymer ?
#
loop_
_entity_poly.entity_id
_entity_poly.type
_entity_poly.pdbx_seq_one_letter_code
_entity_poly.pdbx_strand_id
1 'polypeptide(L)'
;ITAEPSNPWIAGIANLYTREFYQVIKSKIKDDGIFAQWFHNYSMSPDDFRMVFRTFVEAFPHVSLWSMKESDFLLVGSKREHGFDYAAAKKMFDAIPMLRSDFDYLGLSDVYAVQGFYRMDREGFLEFSKGADINTDDGAELEFSAPKNLRRATTDLNRKLMTPHLSDAPWLKSRPRGVPDAMHHFYMAQSYHASVWNSRALEELERAIKLDPRNPKFYLLQAKIFLDQDKSAEAAKAVFAALDREPGAIPEVLALSDEFYLPEAKAVYSRTIQMGTKELLPYLGLGNIALHSGDLAESEKWFQRARELQPDHPAVLLASGRFLSVSAGQMQDQEAATKVLDEAKLALETSKAKGEDSAALHSALGEVYTKLGQWQQAAAAYEEALRIRRRNNEWRRALGQAYARMGKTREAERKYREVLAFSPDDTEAWRGLNELGIRY
;
A
#
# COMPACT_ATOMS: atom_id res chain seq x y z
N ILE A 1 -4.47 -26.71 -16.27
CA ILE A 1 -5.80 -26.59 -15.61
C ILE A 1 -5.55 -25.87 -14.29
N THR A 2 -6.28 -24.78 -14.02
CA THR A 2 -6.25 -24.08 -12.73
C THR A 2 -7.58 -24.32 -12.01
N ALA A 3 -7.53 -24.58 -10.71
CA ALA A 3 -8.71 -24.79 -9.87
C ALA A 3 -8.63 -23.90 -8.62
N GLU A 4 -9.66 -23.09 -8.42
CA GLU A 4 -9.88 -22.25 -7.23
C GLU A 4 -11.13 -22.76 -6.51
N PRO A 5 -11.05 -23.93 -5.86
CA PRO A 5 -12.17 -24.44 -5.09
C PRO A 5 -12.45 -23.53 -3.89
N SER A 6 -13.68 -23.56 -3.40
CA SER A 6 -13.99 -22.94 -2.11
C SER A 6 -13.35 -23.74 -0.96
N ASN A 7 -13.72 -23.41 0.28
CA ASN A 7 -13.08 -24.04 1.43
C ASN A 7 -13.47 -25.53 1.59
N PRO A 8 -12.53 -26.43 1.98
CA PRO A 8 -12.79 -27.88 2.07
C PRO A 8 -13.90 -28.31 3.03
N TRP A 9 -14.25 -27.47 4.01
CA TRP A 9 -15.36 -27.75 4.95
C TRP A 9 -16.74 -27.37 4.41
N ILE A 10 -16.82 -26.78 3.23
CA ILE A 10 -18.10 -26.52 2.57
C ILE A 10 -18.53 -27.81 1.90
N ALA A 11 -19.79 -28.19 2.13
CA ALA A 11 -20.31 -29.46 1.67
C ALA A 11 -20.05 -29.70 0.16
N GLY A 12 -19.47 -30.86 -0.16
CA GLY A 12 -19.14 -31.30 -1.50
C GLY A 12 -17.82 -30.74 -2.07
N ILE A 13 -17.16 -29.80 -1.38
CA ILE A 13 -15.87 -29.27 -1.83
C ILE A 13 -14.73 -30.24 -1.53
N ALA A 14 -14.82 -31.06 -0.47
CA ALA A 14 -13.82 -32.06 -0.16
C ALA A 14 -13.62 -33.08 -1.30
N ASN A 15 -14.63 -33.28 -2.15
CA ASN A 15 -14.58 -34.13 -3.34
C ASN A 15 -13.59 -33.60 -4.41
N LEU A 16 -13.20 -32.32 -4.33
CA LEU A 16 -12.17 -31.75 -5.20
C LEU A 16 -10.75 -32.01 -4.68
N TYR A 17 -10.61 -32.77 -3.58
CA TYR A 17 -9.35 -33.14 -2.97
C TYR A 17 -9.19 -34.66 -2.81
N THR A 18 -9.95 -35.46 -3.57
CA THR A 18 -9.89 -36.92 -3.52
C THR A 18 -8.88 -37.48 -4.53
N ARG A 19 -8.42 -38.71 -4.26
CA ARG A 19 -7.59 -39.48 -5.19
C ARG A 19 -8.25 -39.58 -6.56
N GLU A 20 -9.53 -39.94 -6.60
CA GLU A 20 -10.29 -40.16 -7.82
C GLU A 20 -10.41 -38.86 -8.63
N PHE A 21 -10.72 -37.73 -7.98
CA PHE A 21 -10.71 -36.43 -8.64
C PHE A 21 -9.34 -36.12 -9.27
N TYR A 22 -8.24 -36.28 -8.53
CA TYR A 22 -6.92 -36.03 -9.08
C TYR A 22 -6.53 -37.01 -10.19
N GLN A 23 -6.97 -38.27 -10.15
CA GLN A 23 -6.79 -39.22 -11.25
C GLN A 23 -7.53 -38.76 -12.51
N VAL A 24 -8.75 -38.26 -12.37
CA VAL A 24 -9.50 -37.65 -13.48
C VAL A 24 -8.72 -36.47 -14.04
N ILE A 25 -8.28 -35.53 -13.21
CA ILE A 25 -7.49 -34.38 -13.65
C ILE A 25 -6.22 -34.82 -14.39
N LYS A 26 -5.47 -35.78 -13.84
CA LYS A 26 -4.27 -36.35 -14.46
C LYS A 26 -4.58 -36.96 -15.84
N SER A 27 -5.76 -37.56 -16.04
CA SER A 27 -6.18 -38.08 -17.34
C SER A 27 -6.50 -36.98 -18.36
N LYS A 28 -6.85 -35.76 -17.91
CA LYS A 28 -7.27 -34.63 -18.77
C LYS A 28 -6.13 -33.67 -19.11
N ILE A 29 -5.09 -33.61 -18.30
CA ILE A 29 -3.90 -32.80 -18.63
C ILE A 29 -3.05 -33.47 -19.70
N LYS A 30 -2.47 -32.66 -20.59
CA LYS A 30 -1.43 -33.10 -21.54
C LYS A 30 -0.20 -33.63 -20.79
N ASP A 31 0.70 -34.30 -21.49
CA ASP A 31 1.94 -34.83 -20.88
C ASP A 31 2.86 -33.71 -20.37
N ASP A 32 2.79 -32.53 -20.98
CA ASP A 32 3.42 -31.29 -20.53
C ASP A 32 2.48 -30.35 -19.77
N GLY A 33 1.27 -30.81 -19.44
CA GLY A 33 0.27 -30.01 -18.77
C GLY A 33 0.52 -29.91 -17.27
N ILE A 34 0.18 -28.73 -16.73
CA ILE A 34 0.22 -28.45 -15.30
C ILE A 34 -1.20 -28.39 -14.74
N PHE A 35 -1.41 -29.00 -13.59
CA PHE A 35 -2.56 -28.73 -12.73
C PHE A 35 -2.12 -27.88 -11.54
N ALA A 36 -2.83 -26.78 -11.29
CA ALA A 36 -2.59 -25.92 -10.14
C ALA A 36 -3.89 -25.74 -9.36
N GLN A 37 -3.87 -26.00 -8.06
CA GLN A 37 -5.04 -25.94 -7.19
C GLN A 37 -4.75 -25.10 -5.95
N TRP A 38 -5.68 -24.19 -5.65
CA TRP A 38 -5.64 -23.41 -4.42
C TRP A 38 -5.93 -24.29 -3.20
N PHE A 39 -5.17 -24.06 -2.14
CA PHE A 39 -5.32 -24.76 -0.87
C PHE A 39 -5.02 -23.85 0.31
N HIS A 40 -5.88 -23.87 1.32
CA HIS A 40 -5.77 -23.01 2.50
C HIS A 40 -5.09 -23.79 3.64
N ASN A 41 -4.41 -23.11 4.58
CA ASN A 41 -3.75 -23.78 5.72
C ASN A 41 -4.47 -23.59 7.07
N TYR A 42 -5.57 -22.84 7.07
CA TYR A 42 -6.35 -22.47 8.25
C TYR A 42 -7.62 -23.32 8.39
N SER A 43 -8.18 -23.32 9.59
CA SER A 43 -9.45 -24.00 9.90
C SER A 43 -9.49 -25.51 9.58
N MET A 44 -8.32 -26.14 9.48
CA MET A 44 -8.14 -27.58 9.26
C MET A 44 -7.12 -28.15 10.25
N SER A 45 -7.33 -29.38 10.72
CA SER A 45 -6.36 -30.03 11.60
C SER A 45 -5.06 -30.36 10.87
N PRO A 46 -3.95 -30.60 11.59
CA PRO A 46 -2.73 -31.10 10.98
C PRO A 46 -2.92 -32.39 10.18
N ASP A 47 -3.81 -33.28 10.63
CA ASP A 47 -4.07 -34.54 9.95
C ASP A 47 -4.83 -34.32 8.63
N ASP A 48 -5.85 -33.46 8.62
CA ASP A 48 -6.56 -33.04 7.40
C ASP A 48 -5.60 -32.40 6.38
N PHE A 49 -4.74 -31.52 6.88
CA PHE A 49 -3.76 -30.81 6.05
C PHE A 49 -2.75 -31.79 5.44
N ARG A 50 -2.26 -32.76 6.21
CA ARG A 50 -1.33 -33.80 5.73
C ARG A 50 -2.02 -34.80 4.79
N MET A 51 -3.30 -35.11 5.01
CA MET A 51 -4.11 -35.99 4.15
C MET A 51 -4.24 -35.42 2.73
N VAL A 52 -4.47 -34.11 2.59
CA VAL A 52 -4.52 -33.45 1.27
C VAL A 52 -3.18 -33.57 0.55
N PHE A 53 -2.07 -33.32 1.26
CA PHE A 53 -0.72 -33.46 0.71
C PHE A 53 -0.44 -34.91 0.28
N ARG A 54 -0.80 -35.89 1.13
CA ARG A 54 -0.65 -37.32 0.85
C ARG A 54 -1.40 -37.72 -0.43
N THR A 55 -2.65 -37.30 -0.52
CA THR A 55 -3.55 -37.61 -1.63
C THR A 55 -3.03 -37.00 -2.94
N PHE A 56 -2.52 -35.76 -2.88
CA PHE A 56 -1.99 -35.05 -4.05
C PHE A 56 -0.69 -35.67 -4.58
N VAL A 57 0.27 -35.98 -3.71
CA VAL A 57 1.58 -36.56 -4.09
C VAL A 57 1.49 -38.01 -4.57
N GLU A 58 0.43 -38.73 -4.18
CA GLU A 58 0.10 -40.05 -4.74
C GLU A 58 -0.39 -39.93 -6.18
N ALA A 59 -1.20 -38.91 -6.48
CA ALA A 59 -1.77 -38.75 -7.81
C ALA A 59 -0.73 -38.32 -8.86
N PHE A 60 0.11 -37.33 -8.54
CA PHE A 60 1.05 -36.75 -9.49
C PHE A 60 2.51 -37.18 -9.24
N PRO A 61 3.23 -37.66 -10.28
CA PRO A 61 4.64 -38.05 -10.13
C PRO A 61 5.57 -36.87 -9.83
N HIS A 62 5.17 -35.65 -10.21
CA HIS A 62 5.89 -34.43 -9.87
C HIS A 62 4.93 -33.45 -9.21
N VAL A 63 5.31 -32.96 -8.03
CA VAL A 63 4.52 -31.99 -7.25
C VAL A 63 5.41 -30.89 -6.69
N SER A 64 4.83 -29.72 -6.50
CA SER A 64 5.44 -28.62 -5.75
C SER A 64 4.39 -27.81 -4.99
N LEU A 65 4.82 -27.20 -3.90
CA LEU A 65 4.03 -26.27 -3.09
C LEU A 65 4.57 -24.87 -3.29
N TRP A 66 3.66 -23.91 -3.47
CA TRP A 66 3.97 -22.50 -3.55
C TRP A 66 3.15 -21.74 -2.52
N SER A 67 3.74 -20.78 -1.82
CA SER A 67 3.01 -19.88 -0.94
C SER A 67 2.43 -18.71 -1.72
N MET A 68 1.23 -18.30 -1.31
CA MET A 68 0.63 -17.04 -1.73
C MET A 68 0.66 -16.05 -0.56
N LYS A 69 0.01 -14.91 -0.72
CA LYS A 69 -0.20 -13.95 0.37
C LYS A 69 -0.92 -14.67 1.54
N GLU A 70 -0.55 -14.35 2.77
CA GLU A 70 -1.16 -14.87 4.01
C GLU A 70 -0.93 -16.37 4.29
N SER A 71 -2.00 -17.16 4.21
CA SER A 71 -2.09 -18.55 4.69
C SER A 71 -2.51 -19.52 3.59
N ASP A 72 -2.41 -19.06 2.34
CA ASP A 72 -2.82 -19.81 1.16
C ASP A 72 -1.62 -20.39 0.44
N PHE A 73 -1.86 -21.54 -0.16
CA PHE A 73 -0.91 -22.30 -0.92
C PHE A 73 -1.48 -22.63 -2.30
N LEU A 74 -0.57 -22.87 -3.23
CA LEU A 74 -0.86 -23.42 -4.54
C LEU A 74 -0.18 -24.78 -4.65
N LEU A 75 -0.98 -25.83 -4.76
CA LEU A 75 -0.55 -27.19 -5.06
C LEU A 75 -0.39 -27.31 -6.57
N VAL A 76 0.82 -27.64 -7.02
CA VAL A 76 1.12 -27.76 -8.45
C VAL A 76 1.54 -29.20 -8.75
N GLY A 77 0.84 -29.87 -9.67
CA GLY A 77 1.06 -31.27 -10.03
C GLY A 77 1.17 -31.46 -11.54
N SER A 78 2.06 -32.36 -11.96
CA SER A 78 2.30 -32.64 -13.38
C SER A 78 2.74 -34.09 -13.64
N LYS A 79 2.67 -34.52 -14.91
CA LYS A 79 3.12 -35.84 -15.37
C LYS A 79 4.63 -35.93 -15.59
N ARG A 80 5.26 -34.80 -15.93
CA ARG A 80 6.70 -34.67 -16.14
C ARG A 80 7.26 -33.56 -15.27
N GLU A 81 8.57 -33.62 -15.01
CA GLU A 81 9.26 -32.54 -14.31
C GLU A 81 9.25 -31.25 -15.13
N HIS A 82 9.03 -30.12 -14.45
CA HIS A 82 9.10 -28.80 -15.06
C HIS A 82 10.31 -28.04 -14.52
N GLY A 83 11.08 -27.43 -15.42
CA GLY A 83 12.12 -26.48 -15.08
C GLY A 83 11.60 -25.04 -15.10
N PHE A 84 12.41 -24.14 -14.55
CA PHE A 84 12.19 -22.69 -14.66
C PHE A 84 13.14 -22.12 -15.73
N ASP A 85 12.63 -21.92 -16.94
CA ASP A 85 13.36 -21.21 -18.00
C ASP A 85 13.16 -19.70 -17.82
N TYR A 86 14.13 -19.07 -17.18
CA TYR A 86 14.10 -17.63 -16.93
C TYR A 86 14.02 -16.81 -18.23
N ALA A 87 14.74 -17.19 -19.28
CA ALA A 87 14.76 -16.42 -20.53
C ALA A 87 13.39 -16.45 -21.22
N ALA A 88 12.76 -17.63 -21.28
CA ALA A 88 11.41 -17.79 -21.81
C ALA A 88 10.38 -17.03 -20.94
N ALA A 89 10.45 -17.19 -19.62
CA ALA A 89 9.56 -16.50 -18.68
C ALA A 89 9.69 -14.98 -18.78
N LYS A 90 10.92 -14.45 -18.90
CA LYS A 90 11.19 -13.02 -19.02
C LYS A 90 10.62 -12.46 -20.31
N LYS A 91 10.74 -13.19 -21.42
CA LYS A 91 10.12 -12.82 -22.69
C LYS A 91 8.60 -12.70 -22.58
N MET A 92 7.94 -13.60 -21.86
CA MET A 92 6.50 -13.54 -21.63
C MET A 92 6.12 -12.34 -20.74
N PHE A 93 6.85 -12.14 -19.65
CA PHE A 93 6.69 -11.00 -18.74
C PHE A 93 6.83 -9.64 -19.47
N ASP A 94 7.81 -9.53 -20.37
CA ASP A 94 8.04 -8.32 -21.16
C ASP A 94 7.01 -8.13 -22.29
N ALA A 95 6.40 -9.21 -22.77
CA ALA A 95 5.40 -9.15 -23.84
C ALA A 95 3.98 -8.81 -23.34
N ILE A 96 3.66 -9.07 -22.06
CA ILE A 96 2.29 -9.00 -21.53
C ILE A 96 2.19 -7.85 -20.51
N PRO A 97 1.62 -6.68 -20.87
CA PRO A 97 1.51 -5.53 -19.96
C PRO A 97 0.71 -5.82 -18.68
N MET A 98 -0.37 -6.60 -18.79
CA MET A 98 -1.17 -7.00 -17.63
C MET A 98 -0.33 -7.73 -16.59
N LEU A 99 0.54 -8.64 -17.04
CA LEU A 99 1.40 -9.42 -16.15
C LEU A 99 2.41 -8.54 -15.41
N ARG A 100 2.90 -7.46 -16.03
CA ARG A 100 3.74 -6.47 -15.32
C ARG A 100 2.96 -5.74 -14.26
N SER A 101 1.74 -5.29 -14.57
CA SER A 101 0.87 -4.61 -13.61
C SER A 101 0.55 -5.50 -12.39
N ASP A 102 0.31 -6.80 -12.61
CA ASP A 102 0.05 -7.75 -11.52
C ASP A 102 1.28 -7.94 -10.63
N PHE A 103 2.47 -7.95 -11.22
CA PHE A 103 3.74 -8.05 -10.49
C PHE A 103 4.06 -6.79 -9.71
N ASP A 104 3.86 -5.61 -10.32
CA ASP A 104 4.04 -4.32 -9.65
C ASP A 104 3.11 -4.21 -8.43
N TYR A 105 1.85 -4.66 -8.56
CA TYR A 105 0.90 -4.74 -7.45
C TYR A 105 1.40 -5.64 -6.31
N LEU A 106 2.08 -6.74 -6.64
CA LEU A 106 2.71 -7.64 -5.66
C LEU A 106 4.07 -7.15 -5.15
N GLY A 107 4.59 -6.02 -5.65
CA GLY A 107 5.91 -5.51 -5.31
C GLY A 107 7.08 -6.30 -5.91
N LEU A 108 6.83 -7.03 -7.00
CA LEU A 108 7.81 -7.85 -7.70
C LEU A 108 8.28 -7.12 -8.96
N SER A 109 9.59 -6.95 -9.12
CA SER A 109 10.13 -6.20 -10.26
C SER A 109 10.53 -7.06 -11.46
N ASP A 110 10.54 -8.39 -11.29
CA ASP A 110 10.97 -9.33 -12.32
C ASP A 110 10.33 -10.72 -12.12
N VAL A 111 10.09 -11.43 -13.22
CA VAL A 111 9.55 -12.80 -13.22
C VAL A 111 10.42 -13.80 -12.45
N TYR A 112 11.73 -13.52 -12.33
CA TYR A 112 12.66 -14.31 -11.52
C TYR A 112 12.22 -14.38 -10.06
N ALA A 113 11.55 -13.35 -9.54
CA ALA A 113 11.08 -13.32 -8.16
C ALA A 113 10.09 -14.44 -7.85
N VAL A 114 9.29 -14.93 -8.82
CA VAL A 114 8.28 -15.98 -8.59
C VAL A 114 8.85 -17.19 -7.85
N GLN A 115 10.10 -17.55 -8.14
CA GLN A 115 10.79 -18.68 -7.52
C GLN A 115 10.87 -18.57 -5.98
N GLY A 116 10.84 -17.36 -5.41
CA GLY A 116 10.84 -17.11 -3.97
C GLY A 116 9.51 -17.44 -3.28
N PHE A 117 8.45 -17.76 -4.03
CA PHE A 117 7.21 -18.32 -3.49
C PHE A 117 7.24 -19.85 -3.37
N TYR A 118 8.25 -20.52 -3.92
CA TYR A 118 8.39 -21.97 -3.80
C TYR A 118 8.61 -22.38 -2.33
N ARG A 119 7.98 -23.47 -1.90
CA ARG A 119 8.03 -23.93 -0.50
C ARG A 119 8.43 -25.39 -0.33
N MET A 120 8.05 -26.27 -1.23
CA MET A 120 8.24 -27.71 -1.01
C MET A 120 8.30 -28.47 -2.33
N ASP A 121 9.29 -29.36 -2.45
CA ASP A 121 9.37 -30.38 -3.49
C ASP A 121 8.64 -31.68 -3.11
N ARG A 122 8.65 -32.64 -4.03
CA ARG A 122 8.03 -33.94 -3.83
C ARG A 122 8.56 -34.71 -2.61
N GLU A 123 9.85 -34.62 -2.29
CA GLU A 123 10.42 -35.31 -1.14
C GLU A 123 9.86 -34.73 0.15
N GLY A 124 9.80 -33.40 0.23
CA GLY A 124 9.12 -32.69 1.32
C GLY A 124 7.65 -33.09 1.47
N PHE A 125 6.90 -33.21 0.37
CA PHE A 125 5.50 -33.69 0.41
C PHE A 125 5.40 -35.09 1.02
N LEU A 126 6.26 -36.02 0.60
CA LEU A 126 6.22 -37.39 1.09
C LEU A 126 6.57 -37.49 2.57
N GLU A 127 7.62 -36.80 3.02
CA GLU A 127 8.04 -36.83 4.42
C GLU A 127 7.01 -36.12 5.31
N PHE A 128 6.49 -34.96 4.90
CA PHE A 128 5.49 -34.22 5.67
C PHE A 128 4.18 -35.02 5.83
N SER A 129 3.74 -35.68 4.76
CA SER A 129 2.49 -36.44 4.72
C SER A 129 2.63 -37.91 5.16
N LYS A 130 3.80 -38.31 5.68
CA LYS A 130 4.09 -39.69 6.04
C LYS A 130 3.14 -40.24 7.10
N GLY A 131 2.41 -41.30 6.76
CA GLY A 131 1.44 -41.92 7.67
C GLY A 131 0.13 -41.16 7.82
N ALA A 132 -0.10 -40.11 7.01
CA ALA A 132 -1.43 -39.55 6.86
C ALA A 132 -2.31 -40.43 5.96
N ASP A 133 -3.61 -40.39 6.21
CA ASP A 133 -4.60 -41.09 5.40
C ASP A 133 -4.76 -40.44 4.02
N ILE A 134 -5.52 -41.11 3.15
CA ILE A 134 -5.78 -40.66 1.78
C ILE A 134 -7.27 -40.37 1.64
N ASN A 135 -7.58 -39.16 1.19
CA ASN A 135 -8.95 -38.76 0.92
C ASN A 135 -9.41 -39.44 -0.39
N THR A 136 -10.52 -40.18 -0.32
CA THR A 136 -11.11 -40.91 -1.46
C THR A 136 -12.59 -40.59 -1.55
N ASP A 137 -13.19 -40.76 -2.72
CA ASP A 137 -14.63 -40.54 -2.91
C ASP A 137 -15.48 -41.39 -1.94
N ASP A 138 -15.08 -42.65 -1.70
CA ASP A 138 -15.79 -43.57 -0.80
C ASP A 138 -15.42 -43.36 0.68
N GLY A 139 -14.22 -42.82 0.96
CA GLY A 139 -13.70 -42.59 2.30
C GLY A 139 -14.04 -41.21 2.89
N ALA A 140 -14.31 -40.22 2.03
CA ALA A 140 -14.79 -38.85 2.28
C ALA A 140 -14.36 -38.18 3.60
N GLU A 141 -13.18 -38.51 4.13
CA GLU A 141 -12.84 -38.21 5.51
C GLU A 141 -12.75 -36.70 5.73
N LEU A 142 -12.14 -36.00 4.77
CA LEU A 142 -11.97 -34.55 4.78
C LEU A 142 -13.31 -33.79 4.88
N GLU A 143 -14.37 -34.31 4.25
CA GLU A 143 -15.73 -33.72 4.28
C GLU A 143 -16.27 -33.66 5.72
N PHE A 144 -15.96 -34.66 6.54
CA PHE A 144 -16.47 -34.78 7.90
C PHE A 144 -15.49 -34.30 8.98
N SER A 145 -14.19 -34.31 8.70
CA SER A 145 -13.15 -33.88 9.65
C SER A 145 -12.90 -32.37 9.59
N ALA A 146 -12.85 -31.77 8.39
CA ALA A 146 -12.53 -30.34 8.23
C ALA A 146 -13.53 -29.41 8.96
N PRO A 147 -14.87 -29.61 8.87
CA PRO A 147 -15.83 -28.74 9.56
C PRO A 147 -15.66 -28.70 11.09
N LYS A 148 -15.09 -29.75 11.70
CA LYS A 148 -14.84 -29.80 13.16
C LYS A 148 -13.78 -28.79 13.61
N ASN A 149 -12.96 -28.28 12.69
CA ASN A 149 -11.84 -27.37 12.97
C ASN A 149 -12.11 -25.91 12.58
N LEU A 150 -13.31 -25.59 12.09
CA LEU A 150 -13.72 -24.25 11.60
C LEU A 150 -13.35 -23.08 12.51
N ARG A 151 -13.46 -23.26 13.84
CA ARG A 151 -13.21 -22.22 14.84
C ARG A 151 -11.86 -22.36 15.55
N ARG A 152 -10.99 -23.25 15.09
CA ARG A 152 -9.67 -23.47 15.69
C ARG A 152 -8.61 -22.70 14.91
N ALA A 153 -7.76 -21.98 15.63
CA ALA A 153 -6.58 -21.35 15.06
C ALA A 153 -5.51 -22.41 14.79
N THR A 154 -5.52 -22.99 13.58
CA THR A 154 -4.60 -24.07 13.21
C THR A 154 -3.45 -23.64 12.30
N THR A 155 -3.50 -22.42 11.74
CA THR A 155 -2.48 -21.85 10.85
C THR A 155 -1.06 -21.96 11.41
N ASP A 156 -0.84 -21.48 12.63
CA ASP A 156 0.49 -21.46 13.24
C ASP A 156 1.03 -22.87 13.51
N LEU A 157 0.13 -23.79 13.90
CA LEU A 157 0.48 -25.18 14.14
C LEU A 157 0.87 -25.86 12.82
N ASN A 158 0.04 -25.74 11.79
CA ASN A 158 0.29 -26.31 10.46
C ASN A 158 1.59 -25.75 9.86
N ARG A 159 1.83 -24.44 10.00
CA ARG A 159 3.06 -23.79 9.55
C ARG A 159 4.28 -24.34 10.29
N LYS A 160 4.24 -24.45 11.63
CA LYS A 160 5.34 -25.00 12.43
C LYS A 160 5.66 -26.44 12.06
N LEU A 161 4.65 -27.27 11.83
CA LEU A 161 4.83 -28.66 11.42
C LEU A 161 5.40 -28.79 10.00
N MET A 162 5.06 -27.85 9.12
CA MET A 162 5.55 -27.83 7.74
C MET A 162 7.00 -27.32 7.63
N THR A 163 7.42 -26.39 8.51
CA THR A 163 8.74 -25.73 8.45
C THR A 163 9.93 -26.66 8.23
N PRO A 164 10.07 -27.81 8.93
CA PRO A 164 11.21 -28.72 8.75
C PRO A 164 11.29 -29.37 7.35
N HIS A 165 10.19 -29.35 6.59
CA HIS A 165 10.07 -29.98 5.28
C HIS A 165 10.12 -28.97 4.13
N LEU A 166 10.33 -27.69 4.43
CA LEU A 166 10.44 -26.67 3.41
C LEU A 166 11.76 -26.80 2.66
N SER A 167 11.71 -26.62 1.34
CA SER A 167 12.88 -26.60 0.48
C SER A 167 12.87 -25.38 -0.44
N ASP A 168 14.06 -24.89 -0.78
CA ASP A 168 14.19 -23.89 -1.83
C ASP A 168 13.94 -24.53 -3.19
N ALA A 169 13.53 -23.69 -4.14
CA ALA A 169 13.20 -24.11 -5.47
C ALA A 169 14.38 -24.84 -6.16
N PRO A 170 14.19 -26.02 -6.76
CA PRO A 170 15.28 -26.85 -7.29
C PRO A 170 16.18 -26.12 -8.30
N TRP A 171 15.57 -25.28 -9.14
CA TRP A 171 16.23 -24.47 -10.16
C TRP A 171 17.09 -23.32 -9.60
N LEU A 172 16.98 -22.99 -8.31
CA LEU A 172 17.92 -22.06 -7.66
C LEU A 172 19.28 -22.71 -7.39
N LYS A 173 19.36 -24.05 -7.36
CA LYS A 173 20.61 -24.79 -7.12
C LYS A 173 21.47 -24.87 -8.40
N SER A 174 20.86 -24.79 -9.58
CA SER A 174 21.57 -24.79 -10.86
C SER A 174 22.29 -23.46 -11.12
N ARG A 175 23.56 -23.53 -11.54
CA ARG A 175 24.34 -22.39 -12.05
C ARG A 175 24.61 -22.55 -13.56
N PRO A 176 24.67 -21.44 -14.33
CA PRO A 176 24.47 -20.06 -13.89
C PRO A 176 22.99 -19.74 -13.68
N ARG A 177 22.70 -18.98 -12.62
CA ARG A 177 21.38 -18.37 -12.40
C ARG A 177 21.26 -17.26 -13.42
N GLY A 178 20.21 -17.21 -14.24
CA GLY A 178 20.08 -16.25 -15.35
C GLY A 178 20.08 -14.74 -14.98
N VAL A 179 20.40 -14.41 -13.72
CA VAL A 179 20.51 -13.06 -13.16
C VAL A 179 21.77 -12.98 -12.28
N PRO A 180 22.37 -11.79 -12.08
CA PRO A 180 23.50 -11.60 -11.16
C PRO A 180 23.19 -12.08 -9.74
N ASP A 181 24.19 -12.59 -9.01
CA ASP A 181 24.02 -13.15 -7.66
C ASP A 181 23.38 -12.13 -6.68
N ALA A 182 23.76 -10.84 -6.76
CA ALA A 182 23.14 -9.78 -5.94
C ALA A 182 21.63 -9.59 -6.26
N MET A 183 21.27 -9.63 -7.55
CA MET A 183 19.89 -9.49 -7.99
C MET A 183 19.04 -10.71 -7.63
N HIS A 184 19.62 -11.92 -7.62
CA HIS A 184 18.94 -13.11 -7.10
C HIS A 184 18.45 -12.85 -5.66
N HIS A 185 19.32 -12.39 -4.77
CA HIS A 185 18.96 -12.10 -3.38
C HIS A 185 17.89 -11.00 -3.29
N PHE A 186 18.00 -9.95 -4.09
CA PHE A 186 16.98 -8.91 -4.17
C PHE A 186 15.60 -9.45 -4.59
N TYR A 187 15.53 -10.28 -5.62
CA TYR A 187 14.26 -10.87 -6.07
C TYR A 187 13.67 -11.85 -5.03
N MET A 188 14.53 -12.59 -4.31
CA MET A 188 14.06 -13.41 -3.17
C MET A 188 13.51 -12.53 -2.05
N ALA A 189 14.17 -11.40 -1.74
CA ALA A 189 13.67 -10.44 -0.76
C ALA A 189 12.29 -9.87 -1.13
N GLN A 190 12.06 -9.51 -2.40
CA GLN A 190 10.74 -9.05 -2.87
C GLN A 190 9.65 -10.09 -2.61
N SER A 191 9.96 -11.36 -2.89
CA SER A 191 9.01 -12.47 -2.73
C SER A 191 8.70 -12.76 -1.26
N TYR A 192 9.72 -12.71 -0.40
CA TYR A 192 9.54 -12.87 1.04
C TYR A 192 8.77 -11.69 1.64
N HIS A 193 9.03 -10.47 1.20
CA HIS A 193 8.27 -9.30 1.62
C HIS A 193 6.80 -9.40 1.18
N ALA A 194 6.52 -9.79 -0.07
CA ALA A 194 5.17 -10.07 -0.56
C ALA A 194 4.45 -11.19 0.23
N SER A 195 5.23 -12.14 0.77
CA SER A 195 4.75 -13.21 1.67
C SER A 195 4.67 -12.78 3.15
N VAL A 196 4.93 -11.50 3.47
CA VAL A 196 4.96 -10.92 4.83
C VAL A 196 6.07 -11.55 5.72
N TRP A 197 7.10 -12.14 5.11
CA TRP A 197 8.27 -12.71 5.78
C TRP A 197 9.40 -11.69 5.87
N ASN A 198 9.11 -10.55 6.50
CA ASN A 198 9.97 -9.38 6.50
C ASN A 198 11.38 -9.64 7.09
N SER A 199 11.51 -10.49 8.10
CA SER A 199 12.82 -10.87 8.64
C SER A 199 13.70 -11.57 7.60
N ARG A 200 13.14 -12.56 6.89
CA ARG A 200 13.86 -13.28 5.82
C ARG A 200 14.15 -12.36 4.62
N ALA A 201 13.23 -11.46 4.30
CA ALA A 201 13.44 -10.45 3.26
C ALA A 201 14.63 -9.53 3.59
N LEU A 202 14.74 -9.07 4.84
CA LEU A 202 15.87 -8.25 5.30
C LEU A 202 17.20 -9.02 5.27
N GLU A 203 17.22 -10.30 5.66
CA GLU A 203 18.41 -11.15 5.55
C GLU A 203 18.89 -11.32 4.09
N GLU A 204 17.96 -11.49 3.15
CA GLU A 204 18.31 -11.54 1.72
C GLU A 204 18.80 -10.19 1.21
N LEU A 205 18.23 -9.07 1.67
CA LEU A 205 18.74 -7.74 1.33
C LEU A 205 20.15 -7.49 1.86
N GLU A 206 20.48 -7.92 3.07
CA GLU A 206 21.85 -7.84 3.60
C GLU A 206 22.85 -8.59 2.71
N ARG A 207 22.46 -9.76 2.19
CA ARG A 207 23.28 -10.52 1.23
C ARG A 207 23.42 -9.79 -0.11
N ALA A 208 22.32 -9.24 -0.63
CA ALA A 208 22.33 -8.45 -1.86
C ALA A 208 23.27 -7.24 -1.73
N ILE A 209 23.16 -6.48 -0.64
CA ILE A 209 23.99 -5.31 -0.33
C ILE A 209 25.47 -5.69 -0.17
N LYS A 210 25.76 -6.84 0.45
CA LYS A 210 27.15 -7.32 0.58
C LYS A 210 27.79 -7.62 -0.79
N LEU A 211 27.00 -8.10 -1.75
CA LEU A 211 27.47 -8.46 -3.08
C LEU A 211 27.56 -7.25 -4.02
N ASP A 212 26.60 -6.33 -3.94
CA ASP A 212 26.59 -5.09 -4.71
C ASP A 212 26.07 -3.91 -3.85
N PRO A 213 26.95 -3.25 -3.08
CA PRO A 213 26.56 -2.17 -2.18
C PRO A 213 26.24 -0.86 -2.90
N ARG A 214 26.40 -0.79 -4.22
CA ARG A 214 26.15 0.42 -5.01
C ARG A 214 24.73 0.50 -5.55
N ASN A 215 23.97 -0.59 -5.51
CA ASN A 215 22.63 -0.62 -6.06
C ASN A 215 21.60 0.00 -5.09
N PRO A 216 20.96 1.13 -5.44
CA PRO A 216 20.01 1.81 -4.54
C PRO A 216 18.74 0.99 -4.29
N LYS A 217 18.36 0.09 -5.21
CA LYS A 217 17.11 -0.69 -5.13
C LYS A 217 17.02 -1.53 -3.86
N PHE A 218 18.17 -2.02 -3.38
CA PHE A 218 18.23 -2.87 -2.19
C PHE A 218 17.86 -2.07 -0.94
N TYR A 219 18.39 -0.85 -0.84
CA TYR A 219 18.11 0.07 0.25
C TYR A 219 16.69 0.64 0.18
N LEU A 220 16.14 0.87 -1.02
CA LEU A 220 14.75 1.29 -1.19
C LEU A 220 13.76 0.22 -0.73
N LEU A 221 13.99 -1.05 -1.08
CA LEU A 221 13.16 -2.14 -0.57
C LEU A 221 13.32 -2.31 0.94
N GLN A 222 14.54 -2.13 1.47
CA GLN A 222 14.79 -2.14 2.91
C GLN A 222 14.00 -1.03 3.62
N ALA A 223 13.98 0.18 3.06
CA ALA A 223 13.22 1.31 3.59
C ALA A 223 11.72 1.01 3.63
N LYS A 224 11.17 0.48 2.52
CA LYS A 224 9.76 0.08 2.44
C LYS A 224 9.40 -0.95 3.52
N ILE A 225 10.21 -1.99 3.69
CA ILE A 225 10.00 -3.00 4.74
C ILE A 225 10.01 -2.38 6.14
N PHE A 226 10.86 -1.39 6.40
CA PHE A 226 10.89 -0.69 7.68
C PHE A 226 9.68 0.22 7.89
N LEU A 227 9.20 0.91 6.84
CA LEU A 227 7.96 1.71 6.91
C LEU A 227 6.75 0.83 7.21
N ASP A 228 6.62 -0.32 6.55
CA ASP A 228 5.58 -1.32 6.84
C ASP A 228 5.64 -1.91 8.27
N GLN A 229 6.75 -1.69 8.98
CA GLN A 229 6.95 -2.09 10.38
C GLN A 229 6.87 -0.91 11.36
N ASP A 230 6.41 0.27 10.92
CA ASP A 230 6.40 1.53 11.68
C ASP A 230 7.77 2.00 12.18
N LYS A 231 8.86 1.54 11.54
CA LYS A 231 10.26 1.88 11.86
C LYS A 231 10.77 3.03 11.00
N SER A 232 10.15 4.20 11.15
CA SER A 232 10.43 5.43 10.38
C SER A 232 11.92 5.82 10.41
N ALA A 233 12.58 5.73 11.56
CA ALA A 233 13.99 6.13 11.71
C ALA A 233 14.96 5.20 10.94
N GLU A 234 14.72 3.90 10.95
CA GLU A 234 15.48 2.90 10.20
C GLU A 234 15.23 3.03 8.69
N ALA A 235 13.98 3.30 8.30
CA ALA A 235 13.63 3.59 6.92
C ALA A 235 14.38 4.82 6.40
N ALA A 236 14.52 5.87 7.20
CA ALA A 236 15.20 7.10 6.80
C ALA A 236 16.70 6.84 6.57
N LYS A 237 17.33 6.02 7.43
CA LYS A 237 18.72 5.58 7.23
C LYS A 237 18.89 4.80 5.91
N ALA A 238 17.94 3.91 5.60
CA ALA A 238 17.97 3.13 4.36
C ALA A 238 17.77 4.04 3.13
N VAL A 239 16.83 4.98 3.17
CA VAL A 239 16.64 6.01 2.13
C VAL A 239 17.90 6.84 1.92
N PHE A 240 18.55 7.31 2.99
CA PHE A 240 19.80 8.07 2.87
C PHE A 240 20.92 7.22 2.27
N ALA A 241 21.00 5.94 2.64
CA ALA A 241 21.91 5.02 1.99
C ALA A 241 21.60 4.94 0.48
N ALA A 242 20.34 4.77 0.06
CA ALA A 242 19.98 4.74 -1.36
C ALA A 242 20.46 6.01 -2.11
N LEU A 243 20.16 7.18 -1.55
CA LEU A 243 20.52 8.48 -2.11
C LEU A 243 22.04 8.68 -2.21
N ASP A 244 22.80 8.24 -1.21
CA ASP A 244 24.26 8.36 -1.19
C ASP A 244 24.94 7.53 -2.30
N ARG A 245 24.25 6.53 -2.84
CA ARG A 245 24.76 5.71 -3.96
C ARG A 245 24.33 6.27 -5.30
N GLU A 246 23.05 6.61 -5.42
CA GLU A 246 22.47 7.07 -6.68
C GLU A 246 21.50 8.24 -6.43
N PRO A 247 21.89 9.49 -6.77
CA PRO A 247 21.00 10.64 -6.75
C PRO A 247 19.77 10.48 -7.66
N GLY A 248 19.84 9.59 -8.65
CA GLY A 248 18.70 9.24 -9.49
C GLY A 248 17.54 8.60 -8.73
N ALA A 249 17.75 8.09 -7.51
CA ALA A 249 16.72 7.47 -6.67
C ALA A 249 15.79 8.47 -5.96
N ILE A 250 15.97 9.78 -6.18
CA ILE A 250 15.18 10.83 -5.53
C ILE A 250 13.66 10.64 -5.78
N PRO A 251 13.17 10.40 -7.00
CA PRO A 251 11.74 10.20 -7.22
C PRO A 251 11.16 9.02 -6.41
N GLU A 252 11.87 7.89 -6.35
CA GLU A 252 11.46 6.71 -5.60
C GLU A 252 11.48 6.96 -4.10
N VAL A 253 12.47 7.70 -3.60
CA VAL A 253 12.53 8.13 -2.19
C VAL A 253 11.37 9.05 -1.85
N LEU A 254 11.05 9.99 -2.73
CA LEU A 254 9.96 10.93 -2.53
C LEU A 254 8.59 10.25 -2.58
N ALA A 255 8.44 9.18 -3.36
CA ALA A 255 7.24 8.36 -3.35
C ALA A 255 6.98 7.69 -1.97
N LEU A 256 8.01 7.48 -1.16
CA LEU A 256 7.89 6.96 0.21
C LEU A 256 7.66 8.07 1.26
N SER A 257 7.76 9.35 0.89
CA SER A 257 7.81 10.45 1.86
C SER A 257 6.55 10.64 2.70
N ASP A 258 5.38 10.25 2.16
CA ASP A 258 4.09 10.31 2.87
C ASP A 258 3.94 9.23 3.95
N GLU A 259 4.75 8.16 3.91
CA GLU A 259 4.74 7.07 4.90
C GLU A 259 5.63 7.40 6.12
N PHE A 260 6.50 8.40 6.02
CA PHE A 260 7.37 8.81 7.12
C PHE A 260 6.62 9.65 8.16
N TYR A 261 7.02 9.49 9.42
CA TYR A 261 6.65 10.48 10.44
C TYR A 261 7.31 11.83 10.14
N LEU A 262 6.69 12.90 10.63
CA LEU A 262 7.06 14.28 10.30
C LEU A 262 8.55 14.62 10.51
N PRO A 263 9.25 14.16 11.58
CA PRO A 263 10.68 14.40 11.74
C PRO A 263 11.54 13.79 10.63
N GLU A 264 11.28 12.53 10.27
CA GLU A 264 12.01 11.83 9.22
C GLU A 264 11.65 12.37 7.84
N ALA A 265 10.37 12.66 7.56
CA ALA A 265 9.94 13.29 6.32
C ALA A 265 10.68 14.62 6.09
N LYS A 266 10.78 15.46 7.12
CA LYS A 266 11.57 16.71 7.09
C LYS A 266 13.03 16.45 6.74
N ALA A 267 13.64 15.41 7.32
CA ALA A 267 15.02 15.04 7.03
C ALA A 267 15.20 14.53 5.58
N VAL A 268 14.27 13.71 5.08
CA VAL A 268 14.24 13.23 3.68
C VAL A 268 14.13 14.38 2.69
N TYR A 269 13.19 15.31 2.91
CA TYR A 269 13.07 16.50 2.08
C TYR A 269 14.32 17.37 2.11
N SER A 270 14.89 17.60 3.30
CA SER A 270 16.11 18.39 3.43
C SER A 270 17.29 17.75 2.68
N ARG A 271 17.43 16.42 2.76
CA ARG A 271 18.50 15.68 2.09
C ARG A 271 18.36 15.74 0.57
N THR A 272 17.17 15.53 0.03
CA THR A 272 16.93 15.58 -1.43
C THR A 272 17.16 16.98 -2.00
N ILE A 273 16.82 18.04 -1.25
CA ILE A 273 17.13 19.43 -1.62
C ILE A 273 18.65 19.69 -1.61
N GLN A 274 19.38 19.20 -0.61
CA GLN A 274 20.84 19.32 -0.56
C GLN A 274 21.53 18.66 -1.75
N MET A 275 20.91 17.61 -2.32
CA MET A 275 21.39 16.92 -3.51
C MET A 275 21.02 17.63 -4.83
N GLY A 276 20.35 18.79 -4.75
CA GLY A 276 20.01 19.60 -5.92
C GLY A 276 18.79 19.12 -6.70
N THR A 277 17.85 18.40 -6.05
CA THR A 277 16.59 18.01 -6.69
C THR A 277 15.84 19.22 -7.22
N LYS A 278 15.15 19.04 -8.36
CA LYS A 278 14.20 20.02 -8.91
C LYS A 278 12.75 19.59 -8.73
N GLU A 279 12.52 18.49 -8.02
CA GLU A 279 11.20 18.03 -7.64
C GLU A 279 10.55 19.04 -6.70
N LEU A 280 9.25 19.32 -6.89
CA LEU A 280 8.52 20.31 -6.08
C LEU A 280 8.19 19.82 -4.68
N LEU A 281 7.95 18.51 -4.53
CA LEU A 281 7.42 17.89 -3.30
C LEU A 281 8.25 18.26 -2.05
N PRO A 282 9.59 18.21 -2.05
CA PRO A 282 10.39 18.57 -0.87
C PRO A 282 10.21 20.02 -0.42
N TYR A 283 10.17 20.96 -1.36
CA TYR A 283 10.02 22.38 -1.08
C TYR A 283 8.61 22.68 -0.54
N LEU A 284 7.58 22.12 -1.18
CA LEU A 284 6.20 22.25 -0.73
C LEU A 284 5.98 21.57 0.62
N GLY A 285 6.58 20.39 0.83
CA GLY A 285 6.52 19.64 2.08
C GLY A 285 7.14 20.41 3.24
N LEU A 286 8.38 20.90 3.10
CA LEU A 286 9.03 21.72 4.13
C LEU A 286 8.30 23.04 4.38
N GLY A 287 7.83 23.72 3.32
CA GLY A 287 7.07 24.96 3.44
C GLY A 287 5.74 24.76 4.18
N ASN A 288 5.04 23.66 3.92
CA ASN A 288 3.83 23.27 4.63
C ASN A 288 4.12 22.92 6.09
N ILE A 289 5.18 22.15 6.38
CA ILE A 289 5.58 21.82 7.76
C ILE A 289 5.84 23.11 8.55
N ALA A 290 6.61 24.05 7.97
CA ALA A 290 6.91 25.33 8.59
C ALA A 290 5.66 26.20 8.81
N LEU A 291 4.74 26.22 7.84
CA LEU A 291 3.47 26.95 7.94
C LEU A 291 2.61 26.44 9.10
N HIS A 292 2.47 25.12 9.27
CA HIS A 292 1.71 24.54 10.39
C HIS A 292 2.40 24.76 11.74
N SER A 293 3.74 24.86 11.78
CA SER A 293 4.46 25.24 13.01
C SER A 293 4.43 26.75 13.31
N GLY A 294 3.83 27.57 12.44
CA GLY A 294 3.76 29.02 12.59
C GLY A 294 5.04 29.78 12.22
N ASP A 295 6.04 29.08 11.68
CA ASP A 295 7.29 29.70 11.22
C ASP A 295 7.09 30.23 9.79
N LEU A 296 6.53 31.43 9.70
CA LEU A 296 6.23 32.07 8.42
C LEU A 296 7.49 32.41 7.62
N ALA A 297 8.61 32.67 8.29
CA ALA A 297 9.87 33.01 7.63
C ALA A 297 10.45 31.80 6.88
N GLU A 298 10.51 30.65 7.55
CA GLU A 298 10.99 29.41 6.91
C GLU A 298 9.97 28.90 5.88
N SER A 299 8.66 29.09 6.13
CA SER A 299 7.62 28.76 5.15
C SER A 299 7.76 29.55 3.86
N GLU A 300 7.90 30.88 3.95
CA GLU A 300 8.07 31.74 2.77
C GLU A 300 9.33 31.37 1.98
N LYS A 301 10.43 31.13 2.67
CA LYS A 301 11.69 30.69 2.03
C LYS A 301 11.48 29.47 1.14
N TRP A 302 10.78 28.44 1.63
CA TRP A 302 10.57 27.22 0.85
C TRP A 302 9.55 27.37 -0.27
N PHE A 303 8.45 28.11 -0.04
CA PHE A 303 7.48 28.38 -1.09
C PHE A 303 8.03 29.29 -2.18
N GLN A 304 8.88 30.25 -1.84
CA GLN A 304 9.61 31.06 -2.81
C GLN A 304 10.51 30.18 -3.70
N ARG A 305 11.21 29.20 -3.14
CA ARG A 305 11.98 28.23 -3.94
C ARG A 305 11.11 27.38 -4.85
N ALA A 306 9.96 26.91 -4.36
CA ALA A 306 9.01 26.17 -5.20
C ALA A 306 8.48 27.01 -6.37
N ARG A 307 8.23 28.31 -6.13
CA ARG A 307 7.80 29.30 -7.13
C ARG A 307 8.88 29.61 -8.17
N GLU A 308 10.14 29.69 -7.75
CA GLU A 308 11.29 29.84 -8.66
C GLU A 308 11.44 28.64 -9.61
N LEU A 309 11.13 27.43 -9.13
CA LEU A 309 11.20 26.21 -9.94
C LEU A 309 10.04 26.11 -10.95
N GLN A 310 8.80 26.23 -10.48
CA GLN A 310 7.61 26.11 -11.32
C GLN A 310 6.49 27.06 -10.84
N PRO A 311 6.47 28.32 -11.29
CA PRO A 311 5.55 29.35 -10.77
C PRO A 311 4.07 29.06 -11.09
N ASP A 312 3.81 28.41 -12.23
CA ASP A 312 2.45 28.11 -12.71
C ASP A 312 1.95 26.73 -12.29
N HIS A 313 2.72 25.97 -11.50
CA HIS A 313 2.33 24.62 -11.10
C HIS A 313 1.15 24.69 -10.10
N PRO A 314 0.06 23.92 -10.29
CA PRO A 314 -1.14 24.03 -9.46
C PRO A 314 -0.87 23.90 -7.96
N ALA A 315 -0.03 22.93 -7.55
CA ALA A 315 0.35 22.74 -6.14
C ALA A 315 1.16 23.92 -5.55
N VAL A 316 1.97 24.61 -6.36
CA VAL A 316 2.76 25.78 -5.92
C VAL A 316 1.85 26.99 -5.72
N LEU A 317 0.88 27.18 -6.62
CA LEU A 317 -0.15 28.21 -6.51
C LEU A 317 -1.05 27.97 -5.29
N LEU A 318 -1.44 26.72 -5.04
CA LEU A 318 -2.19 26.32 -3.84
C LEU A 318 -1.42 26.64 -2.56
N ALA A 319 -0.16 26.21 -2.49
CA ALA A 319 0.69 26.47 -1.33
C ALA A 319 0.92 27.97 -1.10
N SER A 320 1.15 28.74 -2.17
CA SER A 320 1.30 30.20 -2.11
C SER A 320 0.02 30.87 -1.60
N GLY A 321 -1.15 30.49 -2.11
CA GLY A 321 -2.43 31.04 -1.66
C GLY A 321 -2.72 30.75 -0.18
N ARG A 322 -2.42 29.54 0.28
CA ARG A 322 -2.52 29.17 1.71
C ARG A 322 -1.58 30.00 2.58
N PHE A 323 -0.32 30.15 2.16
CA PHE A 323 0.66 30.98 2.86
C PHE A 323 0.18 32.44 2.98
N LEU A 324 -0.22 33.07 1.86
CA LEU A 324 -0.68 34.45 1.84
C LEU A 324 -1.92 34.65 2.73
N SER A 325 -2.86 33.70 2.74
CA SER A 325 -4.03 33.72 3.63
C SER A 325 -3.64 33.75 5.10
N VAL A 326 -2.66 32.92 5.51
CA VAL A 326 -2.16 32.89 6.90
C VAL A 326 -1.42 34.18 7.23
N SER A 327 -0.53 34.63 6.35
CA SER A 327 0.26 35.85 6.52
C SER A 327 -0.61 37.09 6.67
N ALA A 328 -1.67 37.24 5.86
CA ALA A 328 -2.63 38.33 5.98
C ALA A 328 -3.34 38.34 7.36
N GLY A 329 -3.60 37.17 7.94
CA GLY A 329 -4.21 37.06 9.27
C GLY A 329 -3.34 37.56 10.41
N GLN A 330 -2.03 37.73 10.19
CA GLN A 330 -1.08 38.25 11.19
C GLN A 330 -0.74 39.73 10.98
N MET A 331 -1.25 40.35 9.91
CA MET A 331 -0.99 41.77 9.62
C MET A 331 -1.86 42.67 10.51
N GLN A 332 -1.26 43.75 11.02
CA GLN A 332 -1.97 44.76 11.81
C GLN A 332 -2.73 45.77 10.93
N ASP A 333 -2.23 45.98 9.71
CA ASP A 333 -2.85 46.88 8.74
C ASP A 333 -3.90 46.12 7.93
N GLN A 334 -5.16 46.51 8.12
CA GLN A 334 -6.32 45.88 7.48
C GLN A 334 -6.34 46.10 5.96
N GLU A 335 -5.84 47.24 5.46
CA GLU A 335 -5.81 47.54 4.03
C GLU A 335 -4.74 46.67 3.35
N ALA A 336 -3.56 46.58 3.95
CA ALA A 336 -2.50 45.68 3.50
C ALA A 336 -2.93 44.21 3.55
N ALA A 337 -3.60 43.79 4.64
CA ALA A 337 -4.12 42.43 4.79
C ALA A 337 -5.13 42.08 3.69
N THR A 338 -6.04 43.01 3.35
CA THR A 338 -7.04 42.82 2.30
C THR A 338 -6.38 42.63 0.94
N LYS A 339 -5.37 43.44 0.61
CA LYS A 339 -4.60 43.29 -0.64
C LYS A 339 -3.93 41.93 -0.74
N VAL A 340 -3.32 41.45 0.35
CA VAL A 340 -2.67 40.13 0.38
C VAL A 340 -3.70 38.99 0.26
N LEU A 341 -4.91 39.16 0.80
CA LEU A 341 -6.00 38.20 0.62
C LEU A 341 -6.51 38.15 -0.82
N ASP A 342 -6.53 39.28 -1.54
CA ASP A 342 -6.85 39.30 -2.97
C ASP A 342 -5.77 38.58 -3.80
N GLU A 343 -4.50 38.73 -3.45
CA GLU A 343 -3.40 37.95 -4.05
C GLU A 343 -3.54 36.45 -3.74
N ALA A 344 -3.89 36.09 -2.49
CA ALA A 344 -4.16 34.72 -2.09
C ALA A 344 -5.31 34.10 -2.91
N LYS A 345 -6.41 34.85 -3.06
CA LYS A 345 -7.57 34.45 -3.87
C LYS A 345 -7.17 34.18 -5.31
N LEU A 346 -6.44 35.12 -5.93
CA LEU A 346 -6.00 34.97 -7.32
C LEU A 346 -5.13 33.73 -7.52
N ALA A 347 -4.19 33.46 -6.61
CA ALA A 347 -3.33 32.28 -6.67
C ALA A 347 -4.15 30.99 -6.59
N LEU A 348 -5.12 30.90 -5.68
CA LEU A 348 -5.98 29.72 -5.52
C LEU A 348 -6.94 29.53 -6.70
N GLU A 349 -7.55 30.60 -7.21
CA GLU A 349 -8.39 30.53 -8.42
C GLU A 349 -7.58 30.09 -9.66
N THR A 350 -6.33 30.55 -9.76
CA THR A 350 -5.42 30.12 -10.83
C THR A 350 -5.01 28.66 -10.67
N SER A 351 -4.72 28.21 -9.44
CA SER A 351 -4.45 26.79 -9.13
C SER A 351 -5.61 25.90 -9.61
N LYS A 352 -6.84 26.31 -9.29
CA LYS A 352 -8.07 25.65 -9.76
C LYS A 352 -8.15 25.60 -11.28
N ALA A 353 -7.94 26.73 -11.95
CA ALA A 353 -7.99 26.84 -13.40
C ALA A 353 -6.92 25.99 -14.11
N LYS A 354 -5.79 25.74 -13.44
CA LYS A 354 -4.70 24.89 -13.92
C LYS A 354 -4.90 23.40 -13.64
N GLY A 355 -6.06 23.01 -13.06
CA GLY A 355 -6.48 21.62 -12.93
C GLY A 355 -6.36 21.02 -11.52
N GLU A 356 -5.97 21.80 -10.51
CA GLU A 356 -6.07 21.34 -9.12
C GLU A 356 -7.55 21.26 -8.72
N ASP A 357 -8.01 20.06 -8.34
CA ASP A 357 -9.36 19.83 -7.81
C ASP A 357 -9.28 18.95 -6.56
N SER A 358 -8.89 19.56 -5.44
CA SER A 358 -8.75 18.88 -4.16
C SER A 358 -9.57 19.55 -3.06
N ALA A 359 -9.95 18.76 -2.06
CA ALA A 359 -10.66 19.29 -0.89
C ALA A 359 -9.85 20.41 -0.18
N ALA A 360 -8.52 20.30 -0.19
CA ALA A 360 -7.61 21.29 0.39
C ALA A 360 -7.63 22.62 -0.38
N LEU A 361 -7.74 22.59 -1.70
CA LEU A 361 -7.89 23.80 -2.51
C LEU A 361 -9.22 24.49 -2.21
N HIS A 362 -10.33 23.76 -2.23
CA HIS A 362 -11.66 24.33 -2.00
C HIS A 362 -11.81 24.86 -0.57
N SER A 363 -11.23 24.19 0.43
CA SER A 363 -11.22 24.73 1.80
C SER A 363 -10.39 26.01 1.92
N ALA A 364 -9.21 26.07 1.26
CA ALA A 364 -8.38 27.26 1.25
C ALA A 364 -9.08 28.45 0.56
N LEU A 365 -9.79 28.21 -0.56
CA LEU A 365 -10.64 29.23 -1.20
C LEU A 365 -11.74 29.69 -0.24
N GLY A 366 -12.42 28.76 0.43
CA GLY A 366 -13.44 29.07 1.43
C GLY A 366 -12.92 29.97 2.55
N GLU A 367 -11.73 29.68 3.08
CA GLU A 367 -11.07 30.49 4.12
C GLU A 367 -10.75 31.89 3.63
N VAL A 368 -10.18 32.03 2.43
CA VAL A 368 -9.85 33.34 1.86
C VAL A 368 -11.12 34.17 1.59
N TYR A 369 -12.15 33.57 0.99
CA TYR A 369 -13.43 34.25 0.77
C TYR A 369 -14.10 34.67 2.08
N THR A 370 -13.99 33.84 3.13
CA THR A 370 -14.50 34.16 4.47
C THR A 370 -13.80 35.39 5.04
N LYS A 371 -12.47 35.46 4.95
CA LYS A 371 -11.68 36.62 5.41
C LYS A 371 -11.98 37.89 4.60
N LEU A 372 -12.29 37.76 3.32
CA LEU A 372 -12.72 38.85 2.44
C LEU A 372 -14.20 39.23 2.59
N GLY A 373 -14.97 38.52 3.42
CA GLY A 373 -16.42 38.74 3.58
C GLY A 373 -17.27 38.35 2.36
N GLN A 374 -16.71 37.57 1.43
CA GLN A 374 -17.38 37.04 0.24
C GLN A 374 -18.14 35.75 0.59
N TRP A 375 -19.16 35.86 1.44
CA TRP A 375 -19.83 34.73 2.08
C TRP A 375 -20.48 33.73 1.11
N GLN A 376 -21.02 34.21 -0.02
CA GLN A 376 -21.66 33.34 -1.01
C GLN A 376 -20.65 32.43 -1.72
N GLN A 377 -19.47 32.96 -2.06
CA GLN A 377 -18.36 32.21 -2.64
C GLN A 377 -17.72 31.28 -1.59
N ALA A 378 -17.58 31.75 -0.35
CA ALA A 378 -17.09 30.94 0.76
C ALA A 378 -17.96 29.69 0.97
N ALA A 379 -19.28 29.86 1.00
CA ALA A 379 -20.22 28.75 1.15
C ALA A 379 -20.08 27.73 0.01
N ALA A 380 -20.03 28.18 -1.24
CA ALA A 380 -19.86 27.30 -2.39
C ALA A 380 -18.53 26.53 -2.36
N ALA A 381 -17.45 27.17 -1.93
CA ALA A 381 -16.14 26.53 -1.80
C ALA A 381 -16.13 25.47 -0.67
N TYR A 382 -16.70 25.77 0.49
CA TYR A 382 -16.81 24.79 1.58
C TYR A 382 -17.74 23.61 1.24
N GLU A 383 -18.84 23.86 0.51
CA GLU A 383 -19.71 22.79 -0.01
C GLU A 383 -18.92 21.81 -0.90
N GLU A 384 -18.09 22.34 -1.80
CA GLU A 384 -17.29 21.52 -2.70
C GLU A 384 -16.17 20.77 -1.96
N ALA A 385 -15.53 21.40 -0.97
CA ALA A 385 -14.57 20.73 -0.09
C ALA A 385 -15.22 19.55 0.65
N LEU A 386 -16.44 19.74 1.17
CA LEU A 386 -17.22 18.71 1.84
C LEU A 386 -17.78 17.65 0.88
N ARG A 387 -18.01 17.98 -0.39
CA ARG A 387 -18.39 16.99 -1.42
C ARG A 387 -17.28 15.95 -1.60
N ILE A 388 -16.03 16.42 -1.68
CA ILE A 388 -14.83 15.58 -1.84
C ILE A 388 -14.50 14.85 -0.53
N ARG A 389 -14.43 15.57 0.60
CA ARG A 389 -14.18 14.97 1.93
C ARG A 389 -15.34 15.30 2.88
N ARG A 390 -16.28 14.35 2.95
CA ARG A 390 -17.55 14.50 3.68
C ARG A 390 -17.42 14.71 5.18
N ARG A 391 -16.34 14.24 5.81
CA ARG A 391 -16.19 14.22 7.28
C ARG A 391 -15.17 15.25 7.75
N ASN A 392 -15.58 16.51 7.81
CA ASN A 392 -14.79 17.58 8.42
C ASN A 392 -15.72 18.54 9.18
N ASN A 393 -15.58 18.62 10.51
CA ASN A 393 -16.43 19.48 11.34
C ASN A 393 -16.05 20.96 11.22
N GLU A 394 -14.77 21.28 11.06
CA GLU A 394 -14.29 22.66 10.88
C GLU A 394 -14.92 23.30 9.65
N TRP A 395 -14.92 22.60 8.50
CA TRP A 395 -15.52 23.12 7.26
C TRP A 395 -17.04 23.21 7.34
N ARG A 396 -17.70 22.32 8.09
CA ARG A 396 -19.14 22.43 8.36
C ARG A 396 -19.46 23.65 9.22
N ARG A 397 -18.63 23.95 10.23
CA ARG A 397 -18.78 25.17 11.05
C ARG A 397 -18.58 26.42 10.19
N ALA A 398 -17.54 26.45 9.36
CA ALA A 398 -17.26 27.57 8.46
C ALA A 398 -18.38 27.78 7.43
N LEU A 399 -18.95 26.70 6.89
CA LEU A 399 -20.14 26.76 6.02
C LEU A 399 -21.37 27.30 6.76
N GLY A 400 -21.60 26.85 7.99
CA GLY A 400 -22.66 27.37 8.85
C GLY A 400 -22.51 28.88 9.11
N GLN A 401 -21.28 29.32 9.37
CA GLN A 401 -20.96 30.74 9.54
C GLN A 401 -21.22 31.55 8.27
N ALA A 402 -20.80 31.05 7.11
CA ALA A 402 -21.06 31.69 5.84
C ALA A 402 -22.58 31.86 5.59
N TYR A 403 -23.38 30.84 5.84
CA TYR A 403 -24.84 30.93 5.75
C TYR A 403 -25.44 31.93 6.75
N ALA A 404 -24.96 31.95 8.00
CA ALA A 404 -25.44 32.88 9.02
C ALA A 404 -25.21 34.33 8.58
N ARG A 405 -24.02 34.65 8.04
CA ARG A 405 -23.67 35.99 7.52
C ARG A 405 -24.47 36.39 6.28
N MET A 406 -25.02 35.42 5.56
CA MET A 406 -25.93 35.64 4.43
C MET A 406 -27.40 35.74 4.85
N GLY A 407 -27.74 35.59 6.13
CA GLY A 407 -29.12 35.57 6.63
C GLY A 407 -29.86 34.25 6.36
N LYS A 408 -29.15 33.20 5.93
CA LYS A 408 -29.71 31.85 5.70
C LYS A 408 -29.76 31.06 7.01
N THR A 409 -30.59 31.52 7.94
CA THR A 409 -30.64 31.02 9.33
C THR A 409 -30.91 29.52 9.43
N ARG A 410 -31.83 28.99 8.60
CA ARG A 410 -32.20 27.56 8.65
C ARG A 410 -31.06 26.66 8.19
N GLU A 411 -30.37 27.06 7.13
CA GLU A 411 -29.23 26.34 6.59
C GLU A 411 -28.04 26.39 7.56
N ALA A 412 -27.79 27.56 8.17
CA ALA A 412 -26.78 27.73 9.22
C ALA A 412 -27.06 26.85 10.44
N GLU A 413 -28.30 26.87 10.97
CA GLU A 413 -28.75 26.03 12.08
C GLU A 413 -28.51 24.55 11.79
N ARG A 414 -28.91 24.08 10.61
CA ARG A 414 -28.71 22.69 10.20
C ARG A 414 -27.23 22.32 10.22
N LYS A 415 -26.35 23.19 9.73
CA LYS A 415 -24.90 22.92 9.72
C LYS A 415 -24.28 22.90 11.10
N TYR A 416 -24.67 23.80 11.99
CA TYR A 416 -24.19 23.75 13.38
C TYR A 416 -24.71 22.52 14.12
N ARG A 417 -25.97 22.10 13.90
CA ARG A 417 -26.51 20.85 14.47
C ARG A 417 -25.82 19.60 13.92
N GLU A 418 -25.48 19.58 12.63
CA GLU A 418 -24.67 18.49 12.06
C GLU A 418 -23.33 18.37 12.79
N VAL A 419 -22.65 19.49 13.10
CA VAL A 419 -21.38 19.47 13.87
C VAL A 419 -21.61 18.92 15.27
N LEU A 420 -22.62 19.42 15.99
CA LEU A 420 -22.93 19.00 17.36
C LEU A 420 -23.38 17.53 17.46
N ALA A 421 -23.94 16.96 16.40
CA ALA A 421 -24.26 15.53 16.35
C ALA A 421 -23.00 14.65 16.39
N PHE A 422 -21.86 15.14 15.89
CA PHE A 422 -20.57 14.44 15.94
C PHE A 422 -19.70 14.89 17.12
N SER A 423 -19.79 16.16 17.51
CA SER A 423 -18.99 16.78 18.58
C SER A 423 -19.91 17.63 19.46
N PRO A 424 -20.63 17.01 20.43
CA PRO A 424 -21.62 17.72 21.26
C PRO A 424 -21.06 18.86 22.11
N ASP A 425 -19.75 18.86 22.33
CA ASP A 425 -18.98 19.82 23.12
C ASP A 425 -18.34 20.95 22.27
N ASP A 426 -18.64 21.01 20.97
CA ASP A 426 -18.09 22.04 20.08
C ASP A 426 -18.59 23.45 20.42
N THR A 427 -17.75 24.20 21.12
CA THR A 427 -18.09 25.55 21.62
C THR A 427 -18.37 26.57 20.52
N GLU A 428 -17.75 26.44 19.35
CA GLU A 428 -17.96 27.36 18.23
C GLU A 428 -19.31 27.13 17.57
N ALA A 429 -19.71 25.86 17.41
CA ALA A 429 -21.03 25.52 16.90
C ALA A 429 -22.15 25.98 17.86
N TRP A 430 -21.96 25.83 19.18
CA TRP A 430 -22.88 26.38 20.17
C TRP A 430 -22.98 27.90 20.11
N ARG A 431 -21.84 28.60 19.97
CA ARG A 431 -21.82 30.06 19.79
C ARG A 431 -22.59 30.48 18.54
N GLY A 432 -22.37 29.79 17.42
CA GLY A 432 -23.09 30.03 16.18
C GLY A 432 -24.61 29.88 16.31
N LEU A 433 -25.10 28.84 17.01
CA LEU A 433 -26.53 28.68 17.29
C LEU A 433 -27.10 29.79 18.19
N ASN A 434 -26.35 30.19 19.23
CA ASN A 434 -26.75 31.27 20.12
C ASN A 434 -26.84 32.61 19.39
N GLU A 435 -25.90 32.90 18.49
CA GLU A 435 -25.90 34.11 17.64
C GLU A 435 -27.11 34.16 16.69
N LEU A 436 -27.60 33.00 16.24
CA LEU A 436 -28.83 32.89 15.46
C LEU A 436 -30.11 33.08 16.30
N GLY A 437 -29.98 33.28 17.62
CA GLY A 437 -31.12 33.40 18.55
C GLY A 437 -31.83 32.06 18.82
N ILE A 438 -31.22 30.95 18.44
CA ILE A 438 -31.78 29.60 18.57
C ILE A 438 -31.35 29.08 19.94
N ARG A 439 -32.18 29.33 20.95
CA ARG A 439 -32.01 28.72 22.27
C ARG A 439 -32.55 27.29 22.23
N TYR A 440 -31.74 26.37 22.75
CA TYR A 440 -32.14 24.99 23.01
C TYR A 440 -33.08 24.91 24.22
#